data_AF-A0A4Y2NCR7-F1
#
_entry.id   AF-A0A4Y2NCR7-F1
#
_cell.length_a   1.000
_cell.length_b   1.000
_cell.length_c   1.000
_cell.angle_alpha   90.00
_cell.angle_beta   90.00
_cell.angle_gamma   90.00
#
_symmetry.space_group_name_H-M   'P 1'
#
loop_
_entity.id
_entity.type
_entity.pdbx_description
1 polymer ?
#
loop_
_entity_poly.entity_id
_entity_poly.type
_entity_poly.pdbx_seq_one_letter_code
_entity_poly.pdbx_strand_id
1 'polypeptide(L)'
;MENSDMTLYLNLYQRQATVGEIEETVWVNHLLGLLPVKLEGQIIKLPGDKINDYDFVMSKLLERFKMSVETLRTKFMNFERPLGTLWKELIFDLRTYLDGWLGSLEVKDFEELKDLMITDQLKKCSSPEMKETFLDYWSKSCGPEILAGKFDDYESVRRIN
;
A
#
# COMPACT_ATOMS: atom_id res chain seq x y z
N MET A 1 1.17 8.17 15.12
CA MET A 1 1.54 8.01 13.70
C MET A 1 1.85 6.55 13.46
N GLU A 2 0.79 5.81 13.25
CA GLU A 2 0.87 4.47 12.68
C GLU A 2 1.28 4.59 11.21
N ASN A 3 1.82 3.53 10.63
CA ASN A 3 2.42 3.60 9.30
C ASN A 3 1.44 4.15 8.23
N SER A 4 0.12 3.88 8.30
CA SER A 4 -0.84 4.40 7.32
C SER A 4 -0.97 5.92 7.27
N ASP A 5 -0.68 6.58 8.38
CA ASP A 5 -0.75 8.04 8.45
C ASP A 5 0.30 8.66 7.52
N MET A 6 1.41 7.95 7.24
CA MET A 6 2.50 8.50 6.43
C MET A 6 2.18 8.54 4.94
N THR A 7 1.62 7.49 4.34
CA THR A 7 1.28 7.53 2.90
C THR A 7 0.18 8.55 2.61
N LEU A 8 -0.82 8.64 3.50
CA LEU A 8 -1.84 9.69 3.46
C LEU A 8 -1.21 11.08 3.57
N TYR A 9 -0.29 11.25 4.52
CA TYR A 9 0.43 12.49 4.73
C TYR A 9 1.30 12.90 3.52
N LEU A 10 2.03 11.96 2.93
CA LEU A 10 2.88 12.20 1.75
C LEU A 10 2.05 12.56 0.51
N ASN A 11 0.94 11.85 0.27
CA ASN A 11 0.02 12.19 -0.82
C ASN A 11 -0.65 13.56 -0.62
N LEU A 12 -1.06 13.87 0.61
CA LEU A 12 -1.63 15.16 0.96
C LEU A 12 -0.59 16.28 0.73
N TYR A 13 0.64 16.05 1.18
CA TYR A 13 1.76 16.97 0.98
C TYR A 13 2.02 17.23 -0.50
N GLN A 14 2.09 16.18 -1.32
CA GLN A 14 2.34 16.31 -2.76
C GLN A 14 1.23 17.12 -3.46
N ARG A 15 -0.04 16.88 -3.11
CA ARG A 15 -1.18 17.69 -3.59
C ARG A 15 -1.07 19.15 -3.14
N GLN A 16 -0.71 19.40 -1.88
CA GLN A 16 -0.55 20.76 -1.37
C GLN A 16 0.60 21.50 -2.03
N ALA A 17 1.73 20.83 -2.24
CA ALA A 17 2.90 21.40 -2.90
C ALA A 17 2.61 21.73 -4.37
N THR A 18 1.84 20.87 -5.05
CA THR A 18 1.38 21.10 -6.43
C THR A 18 0.41 22.29 -6.51
N VAL A 19 -0.59 22.35 -5.61
CA VAL A 19 -1.56 23.47 -5.56
C VAL A 19 -0.89 24.77 -5.14
N GLY A 20 0.13 24.69 -4.28
CA GLY A 20 0.89 25.84 -3.81
C GLY A 20 2.01 26.30 -4.75
N GLU A 21 2.16 25.69 -5.92
CA GLU A 21 3.22 25.97 -6.90
C GLU A 21 4.63 26.00 -6.27
N ILE A 22 4.86 25.14 -5.27
CA ILE A 22 6.16 25.05 -4.61
C ILE A 22 7.13 24.42 -5.62
N GLU A 23 8.33 24.99 -5.77
CA GLU A 23 9.36 24.36 -6.61
C GLU A 23 9.75 22.98 -6.07
N GLU A 24 9.81 21.97 -6.94
CA GLU A 24 10.16 20.59 -6.59
C GLU A 24 11.52 20.48 -5.87
N THR A 25 12.44 21.40 -6.18
CA THR A 25 13.76 21.55 -5.55
C THR A 25 13.69 21.79 -4.04
N VAL A 26 12.59 22.37 -3.55
CA VAL A 26 12.36 22.66 -2.13
C VAL A 26 11.41 21.67 -1.47
N TRP A 27 10.78 20.78 -2.24
CA TRP A 27 9.80 19.83 -1.72
C TRP A 27 10.39 18.93 -0.65
N VAL A 28 11.63 18.45 -0.83
CA VAL A 28 12.23 17.57 0.17
C VAL A 28 12.56 18.32 1.44
N ASN A 29 13.18 19.51 1.35
CA ASN A 29 13.52 20.30 2.54
C ASN A 29 12.28 20.70 3.35
N HIS A 30 11.21 21.09 2.65
CA HIS A 30 9.95 21.44 3.29
C HIS A 30 9.25 20.21 3.88
N LEU A 31 9.31 19.06 3.20
CA LEU A 31 8.82 17.78 3.73
C LEU A 31 9.59 17.40 5.01
N LEU A 32 10.92 17.45 4.99
CA LEU A 32 11.77 17.12 6.14
C LEU A 32 11.49 18.02 7.35
N GLY A 33 11.18 19.31 7.13
CA GLY A 33 10.81 20.25 8.20
C GLY A 33 9.41 20.02 8.79
N LEU A 34 8.52 19.35 8.06
CA LEU A 34 7.16 19.05 8.51
C LEU A 34 7.02 17.63 9.06
N LEU A 35 8.00 16.75 8.82
CA LEU A 35 8.00 15.39 9.35
C LEU A 35 8.06 15.42 10.89
N PRO A 36 7.24 14.63 11.60
CA PRO A 36 7.26 14.62 13.05
C PRO A 36 8.62 14.17 13.60
N VAL A 37 9.07 14.83 14.68
CA VAL A 37 10.37 14.65 15.38
C VAL A 37 10.78 13.18 15.59
N LYS A 38 9.81 12.27 15.77
CA LYS A 38 10.06 10.82 15.88
C LYS A 38 10.72 10.19 14.64
N LEU A 39 10.83 10.92 13.53
CA LEU A 39 11.38 10.49 12.24
C LEU A 39 12.80 11.04 11.97
N GLU A 40 13.30 11.95 12.80
CA GLU A 40 14.61 12.59 12.64
C GLU A 40 15.76 11.56 12.61
N GLY A 41 15.71 10.55 13.49
CA GLY A 41 16.69 9.46 13.49
C GLY A 41 16.68 8.59 12.23
N GLN A 42 15.68 8.71 11.37
CA GLN A 42 15.59 8.03 10.07
C GLN A 42 16.10 8.91 8.93
N ILE A 43 15.88 10.22 9.02
CA ILE A 43 16.38 11.22 8.08
C ILE A 43 17.92 11.28 8.13
N ILE A 44 18.51 11.21 9.33
CA ILE A 44 19.97 11.21 9.53
C ILE A 44 20.67 10.01 8.86
N LYS A 45 19.93 8.94 8.53
CA LYS A 45 20.46 7.73 7.89
C LYS A 45 20.36 7.75 6.36
N LEU A 46 19.74 8.78 5.77
CA LEU A 46 19.68 8.94 4.32
C LEU A 46 21.02 9.46 3.78
N PRO A 47 21.48 8.97 2.62
CA PRO A 47 22.65 9.52 1.94
C PRO A 47 22.43 10.99 1.58
N GLY A 48 23.32 11.88 2.05
CA GLY A 48 23.19 13.34 1.85
C GLY A 48 23.30 13.78 0.38
N ASP A 49 23.91 12.96 -0.46
CA ASP A 49 24.05 13.15 -1.91
C ASP A 49 22.73 12.99 -2.68
N LYS A 50 21.73 12.29 -2.11
CA LYS A 50 20.42 12.06 -2.72
C LYS A 50 19.25 12.65 -1.94
N ILE A 51 19.53 13.48 -0.93
CA ILE A 51 18.49 14.11 -0.12
C ILE A 51 17.64 15.12 -0.90
N ASN A 52 18.14 15.64 -2.03
CA ASN A 52 17.37 16.56 -2.87
C ASN A 52 16.52 15.84 -3.93
N ASP A 53 16.64 14.52 -4.06
CA ASP A 53 15.85 13.71 -4.98
C ASP A 53 14.56 13.26 -4.28
N TYR A 54 13.45 13.89 -4.67
CA TYR A 54 12.14 13.65 -4.07
C TYR A 54 11.69 12.20 -4.24
N ASP A 55 11.88 11.62 -5.42
CA ASP A 55 11.47 10.24 -5.70
C ASP A 55 12.34 9.24 -4.93
N PHE A 56 13.63 9.52 -4.78
CA PHE A 56 14.51 8.70 -3.95
C PHE A 56 14.14 8.77 -2.46
N VAL A 57 13.88 9.96 -1.93
CA VAL A 57 13.50 10.14 -0.51
C VAL A 57 12.12 9.54 -0.25
N MET A 58 11.17 9.72 -1.17
CA MET A 58 9.84 9.16 -1.09
C MET A 58 9.87 7.64 -1.17
N SER A 59 10.61 7.05 -2.12
CA SER A 59 10.78 5.61 -2.21
C SER A 59 11.45 5.02 -0.97
N LYS A 60 12.46 5.67 -0.40
CA LYS A 60 13.12 5.20 0.84
C LYS A 60 12.25 5.33 2.08
N LEU A 61 11.44 6.38 2.18
CA LEU A 61 10.42 6.51 3.22
C LEU A 61 9.36 5.40 3.04
N LEU A 62 8.80 5.22 1.86
CA LEU A 62 7.78 4.20 1.59
C LEU A 62 8.30 2.76 1.81
N GLU A 63 9.52 2.46 1.35
CA GLU A 63 10.19 1.15 1.52
C GLU A 63 10.38 0.79 3.01
N ARG A 64 10.74 1.77 3.85
CA ARG A 64 10.92 1.55 5.29
C ARG A 64 9.63 1.55 6.10
N PHE A 65 8.61 2.29 5.66
CA PHE A 65 7.32 2.31 6.33
C PHE A 65 6.49 1.05 6.09
N LYS A 66 6.96 0.13 5.22
CA LYS A 66 6.43 -1.22 5.03
C LYS A 66 4.89 -1.21 4.93
N MET A 67 4.32 -0.29 4.17
CA MET A 67 2.96 -0.50 3.64
C MET A 67 3.11 -1.37 2.41
N SER A 68 3.15 -2.68 2.61
CA SER A 68 2.92 -3.59 1.51
C SER A 68 1.53 -3.31 0.94
N VAL A 69 1.34 -3.62 -0.34
CA VAL A 69 0.03 -3.73 -1.01
C VAL A 69 -1.03 -4.38 -0.10
N GLU A 70 -0.62 -5.36 0.71
CA GLU A 70 -1.48 -6.07 1.65
C GLU A 70 -1.99 -5.20 2.82
N THR A 71 -1.24 -4.19 3.26
CA THR A 71 -1.71 -3.28 4.31
C THR A 71 -2.81 -2.37 3.79
N LEU A 72 -2.65 -1.81 2.58
CA LEU A 72 -3.68 -0.98 1.93
C LEU A 72 -4.94 -1.80 1.67
N ARG A 73 -4.76 -3.01 1.11
CA ARG A 73 -5.83 -4.01 0.98
C ARG A 73 -6.53 -4.25 2.32
N THR A 74 -5.78 -4.55 3.38
CA THR A 74 -6.37 -4.88 4.70
C THR A 74 -7.12 -3.70 5.29
N LYS A 75 -6.60 -2.47 5.15
CA LYS A 75 -7.28 -1.25 5.61
C LYS A 75 -8.54 -0.96 4.82
N PHE A 76 -8.58 -1.29 3.53
CA PHE A 76 -9.78 -1.16 2.72
C PHE A 76 -10.81 -2.27 3.05
N MET A 77 -10.38 -3.53 3.12
CA MET A 77 -11.26 -4.70 3.31
C MET A 77 -11.81 -4.82 4.72
N ASN A 78 -11.01 -4.47 5.73
CA ASN A 78 -11.39 -4.51 7.15
C ASN A 78 -11.56 -3.10 7.69
N PHE A 79 -12.06 -2.17 6.87
CA PHE A 79 -12.25 -0.80 7.30
C PHE A 79 -13.27 -0.74 8.44
N GLU A 80 -12.81 -0.32 9.62
CA GLU A 80 -13.67 -0.05 10.76
C GLU A 80 -13.86 1.46 10.88
N ARG A 81 -15.13 1.90 10.92
CA ARG A 81 -15.46 3.31 11.10
C ARG A 81 -15.03 3.78 12.49
N PRO A 82 -14.11 4.77 12.60
CA PRO A 82 -13.77 5.35 13.89
C PRO A 82 -14.95 6.12 14.48
N LEU A 83 -15.17 5.99 15.79
CA LEU A 83 -16.23 6.74 16.48
C LEU A 83 -16.02 8.25 16.30
N GLY A 84 -17.05 8.94 15.82
CA GLY A 84 -17.03 10.40 15.63
C GLY A 84 -16.61 10.89 14.23
N THR A 85 -16.22 10.02 13.30
CA THR A 85 -15.93 10.42 11.90
C THR A 85 -17.20 10.69 11.10
N LEU A 86 -17.15 11.69 10.21
CA LEU A 86 -18.24 11.97 9.29
C LEU A 86 -18.26 10.95 8.14
N TRP A 87 -19.44 10.59 7.65
CA TRP A 87 -19.59 9.67 6.51
C TRP A 87 -18.87 10.17 5.24
N LYS A 88 -18.74 11.49 5.07
CA LYS A 88 -18.02 12.08 3.93
C LYS A 88 -16.50 11.89 4.02
N GLU A 89 -15.94 11.96 5.23
CA GLU A 89 -14.53 11.68 5.49
C GLU A 89 -14.23 10.19 5.25
N LEU A 90 -15.18 9.34 5.62
CA LEU A 90 -15.12 7.90 5.40
C LEU A 90 -15.02 7.53 3.91
N ILE A 91 -15.79 8.19 3.05
CA ILE A 91 -15.71 8.03 1.59
C ILE A 91 -14.32 8.45 1.09
N PHE A 92 -13.78 9.55 1.62
CA PHE A 92 -12.47 10.04 1.24
C PHE A 92 -11.36 9.04 1.61
N ASP A 93 -11.41 8.49 2.83
CA ASP A 93 -10.43 7.51 3.31
C ASP A 93 -10.51 6.21 2.51
N LEU A 94 -11.72 5.67 2.30
CA LEU A 94 -11.91 4.45 1.50
C LEU A 94 -11.42 4.62 0.06
N ARG A 95 -11.69 5.76 -0.58
CA ARG A 95 -11.18 6.06 -1.92
C ARG A 95 -9.65 6.12 -1.92
N THR A 96 -9.07 6.77 -0.93
CA THR A 96 -7.61 6.90 -0.86
C THR A 96 -6.93 5.55 -0.66
N TYR A 97 -7.49 4.66 0.17
CA TYR A 97 -6.97 3.30 0.32
C TYR A 97 -7.14 2.47 -0.95
N LEU A 98 -8.28 2.58 -1.63
CA LEU A 98 -8.53 1.88 -2.88
C LEU A 98 -7.58 2.37 -3.99
N ASP A 99 -7.49 3.68 -4.20
CA ASP A 99 -6.64 4.29 -5.23
C ASP A 99 -5.16 3.95 -4.98
N GLY A 100 -4.71 4.02 -3.72
CA GLY A 100 -3.36 3.60 -3.34
C GLY A 100 -3.12 2.11 -3.59
N TRP A 101 -4.12 1.26 -3.30
CA TRP A 101 -4.01 -0.19 -3.52
C TRP A 101 -3.93 -0.54 -5.01
N LEU A 102 -4.83 0.02 -5.82
CA LEU A 102 -4.86 -0.17 -7.27
C LEU A 102 -3.61 0.39 -7.95
N GLY A 103 -3.18 1.58 -7.54
CA GLY A 103 -1.95 2.21 -8.05
C GLY A 103 -0.70 1.40 -7.71
N SER A 104 -0.64 0.77 -6.54
CA SER A 104 0.49 -0.07 -6.14
C SER A 104 0.58 -1.41 -6.91
N LEU A 105 -0.54 -1.87 -7.48
CA LEU A 105 -0.62 -3.08 -8.30
C LEU A 105 -0.66 -2.78 -9.80
N GLU A 106 -0.53 -1.51 -10.17
CA GLU A 106 -0.60 -1.02 -11.55
C GLU A 106 -1.86 -1.48 -12.30
N VAL A 107 -3.01 -1.58 -11.61
CA VAL A 107 -4.29 -2.00 -12.22
C VAL A 107 -4.74 -0.95 -13.24
N LYS A 108 -4.87 -1.35 -14.51
CA LYS A 108 -5.11 -0.43 -15.65
C LYS A 108 -6.55 -0.40 -16.11
N ASP A 109 -7.27 -1.50 -15.95
CA ASP A 109 -8.64 -1.63 -16.46
C ASP A 109 -9.60 -2.32 -15.48
N PHE A 110 -10.87 -2.36 -15.88
CA PHE A 110 -11.94 -2.95 -15.07
C PHE A 110 -11.86 -4.47 -15.00
N GLU A 111 -11.25 -5.14 -15.99
CA GLU A 111 -11.06 -6.59 -15.96
C GLU A 111 -10.00 -6.95 -14.91
N GLU A 112 -8.86 -6.27 -14.91
CA GLU A 112 -7.81 -6.44 -13.89
C GLU A 112 -8.31 -6.13 -12.48
N LEU A 113 -9.22 -5.16 -12.33
CA LEU A 113 -9.90 -4.91 -11.05
C LEU A 113 -10.76 -6.10 -10.62
N LYS A 114 -11.56 -6.68 -11.54
CA LYS A 114 -12.39 -7.85 -11.22
C LYS A 114 -11.52 -9.04 -10.84
N ASP A 115 -10.47 -9.29 -11.59
CA ASP A 115 -9.51 -10.37 -11.32
C ASP A 115 -8.83 -10.19 -9.97
N LEU A 116 -8.45 -8.94 -9.64
CA LEU A 116 -7.93 -8.60 -8.33
C LEU A 116 -8.94 -8.90 -7.22
N MET A 117 -10.21 -8.48 -7.38
CA MET A 117 -11.25 -8.72 -6.38
C MET A 117 -11.51 -10.23 -6.17
N ILE A 118 -11.56 -11.02 -7.24
CA ILE A 118 -11.76 -12.47 -7.18
C ILE A 118 -10.56 -13.14 -6.50
N THR A 119 -9.35 -12.77 -6.93
CA THR A 119 -8.09 -13.23 -6.32
C THR A 119 -8.06 -12.93 -4.83
N ASP A 120 -8.55 -11.76 -4.42
CA ASP A 120 -8.62 -11.35 -3.03
C ASP A 120 -9.57 -12.22 -2.19
N GLN A 121 -10.73 -12.56 -2.76
CA GLN A 121 -11.69 -13.46 -2.11
C GLN A 121 -11.17 -14.89 -2.03
N LEU A 122 -10.51 -15.40 -3.08
CA LEU A 122 -9.85 -16.72 -3.05
C LEU A 122 -8.82 -16.79 -1.92
N LYS A 123 -8.00 -15.74 -1.76
CA LYS A 123 -7.08 -15.60 -0.62
C LYS A 123 -7.80 -15.60 0.72
N LYS A 124 -9.01 -15.04 0.83
CA LYS A 124 -9.76 -15.05 2.08
C LYS A 124 -10.24 -16.46 2.43
N CYS A 125 -10.71 -17.22 1.43
CA CYS A 125 -11.19 -18.59 1.56
C CYS A 125 -10.09 -19.62 1.84
N SER A 126 -8.83 -19.31 1.56
CA SER A 126 -7.73 -20.26 1.78
C SER A 126 -7.40 -20.46 3.27
N SER A 127 -6.96 -21.67 3.61
CA SER A 127 -6.56 -22.03 4.96
C SER A 127 -5.30 -21.26 5.41
N PRO A 128 -5.04 -21.13 6.72
CA PRO A 128 -3.84 -20.46 7.23
C PRO A 128 -2.53 -21.05 6.68
N GLU A 129 -2.47 -22.37 6.53
CA GLU A 129 -1.30 -23.10 6.02
C GLU A 129 -1.03 -22.80 4.53
N MET A 130 -2.08 -22.65 3.73
CA MET A 130 -1.96 -22.21 2.34
C MET A 130 -1.51 -20.76 2.26
N LYS A 131 -1.99 -19.89 3.16
CA LYS A 131 -1.56 -18.47 3.19
C LYS A 131 -0.06 -18.34 3.46
N GLU A 132 0.49 -19.18 4.32
CA GLU A 132 1.93 -19.23 4.61
C GLU A 132 2.74 -19.78 3.44
N THR A 133 2.26 -20.84 2.79
CA THR A 133 2.93 -21.46 1.63
C THR A 133 3.00 -20.54 0.41
N PHE A 134 1.96 -19.73 0.18
CA PHE A 134 1.83 -18.86 -0.99
C PHE A 134 2.12 -17.38 -0.69
N LEU A 135 2.77 -17.08 0.44
CA LEU A 135 2.99 -15.70 0.91
C LEU A 135 3.76 -14.84 -0.10
N ASP A 136 4.79 -15.40 -0.75
CA ASP A 136 5.54 -14.72 -1.81
C ASP A 136 4.71 -14.44 -3.08
N TYR A 137 3.72 -15.30 -3.36
CA TYR A 137 2.79 -15.11 -4.47
C TYR A 137 1.75 -14.02 -4.20
N TRP A 138 1.51 -13.65 -2.93
CA TRP A 138 0.55 -12.59 -2.57
C TRP A 138 1.00 -11.21 -3.01
N SER A 139 2.30 -10.99 -3.12
CA SER A 139 2.91 -9.77 -3.62
C SER A 139 2.85 -9.61 -5.15
N LYS A 140 2.48 -10.68 -5.89
CA LYS A 140 2.41 -10.67 -7.35
C LYS A 140 0.95 -10.57 -7.79
N SER A 141 0.66 -9.75 -8.80
CA SER A 141 -0.62 -9.85 -9.50
C SER A 141 -0.61 -11.17 -10.29
N CYS A 142 -1.33 -12.15 -9.78
CA CYS A 142 -1.54 -13.43 -10.46
C CYS A 142 -3.04 -13.51 -10.71
N GLY A 143 -3.44 -13.86 -11.94
CA GLY A 143 -4.84 -14.03 -12.29
C GLY A 143 -5.52 -15.08 -11.40
N PRO A 144 -6.83 -14.95 -11.15
CA PRO A 144 -7.56 -15.81 -10.23
C PRO A 144 -7.51 -17.29 -10.64
N GLU A 145 -7.48 -17.60 -11.93
CA GLU A 145 -7.40 -18.95 -12.48
C GLU A 145 -6.04 -19.60 -12.20
N ILE A 146 -4.96 -18.82 -12.38
CA ILE A 146 -3.59 -19.29 -12.08
C ILE A 146 -3.47 -19.58 -10.59
N LEU A 147 -4.09 -18.75 -9.75
CA LEU A 147 -4.08 -18.97 -8.32
C LEU A 147 -4.91 -20.21 -7.92
N ALA A 148 -6.11 -20.36 -8.48
CA ALA A 148 -6.97 -21.51 -8.23
C ALA A 148 -6.28 -22.83 -8.61
N GLY A 149 -5.64 -22.90 -9.78
CA GLY A 149 -4.92 -24.10 -10.20
C GLY A 149 -3.81 -24.51 -9.22
N LYS A 150 -3.08 -23.54 -8.65
CA LYS A 150 -2.06 -23.82 -7.62
C LYS A 150 -2.64 -24.29 -6.31
N PHE A 151 -3.83 -23.80 -5.94
CA PHE A 151 -4.54 -24.27 -4.76
C PHE A 151 -4.98 -25.73 -4.94
N ASP A 152 -5.54 -26.06 -6.10
CA ASP A 152 -5.96 -27.42 -6.43
C ASP A 152 -4.77 -28.39 -6.46
N ASP A 153 -3.63 -27.98 -7.02
CA ASP A 153 -2.40 -28.76 -7.01
C ASP A 153 -1.91 -29.03 -5.57
N TYR A 154 -1.86 -27.98 -4.74
CA TYR A 154 -1.46 -28.11 -3.33
C TYR A 154 -2.37 -29.05 -2.55
N GLU A 155 -3.70 -28.94 -2.71
CA GLU A 155 -4.65 -29.83 -2.07
C GLU A 155 -4.53 -31.28 -2.57
N SER A 156 -4.28 -31.46 -3.87
CA SER A 156 -4.14 -32.79 -4.48
C SER A 156 -2.94 -33.55 -3.93
N VAL A 157 -1.79 -32.89 -3.78
CA VAL A 157 -0.59 -33.49 -3.15
C VAL A 157 -0.87 -33.85 -1.68
N ARG A 158 -1.67 -33.05 -0.99
CA ARG A 158 -2.02 -33.28 0.42
C ARG A 158 -3.05 -34.39 0.64
N ARG A 159 -3.92 -34.68 -0.32
CA ARG A 159 -4.88 -35.79 -0.24
C ARG A 159 -4.25 -37.16 -0.49
N ILE A 160 -3.04 -37.20 -1.07
CA ILE A 160 -2.33 -38.44 -1.42
C ILE A 160 -1.39 -38.91 -0.28
N ASN A 161 -1.10 -38.04 0.70
CA ASN A 161 -0.34 -38.35 1.92
C ASN A 161 -1.25 -38.48 3.13
#